data_AF-A0A453H5I1-F1
#
_entry.id   AF-A0A453H5I1-F1
#
_cell.length_a   1.000
_cell.length_b   1.000
_cell.length_c   1.000
_cell.angle_alpha   90.00
_cell.angle_beta   90.00
_cell.angle_gamma   90.00
#
_symmetry.space_group_name_H-M   'P 1'
#
loop_
_entity.id
_entity.type
_entity.pdbx_description
1 polymer ?
#
loop_
_entity_poly.entity_id
_entity_poly.type
_entity_poly.pdbx_seq_one_letter_code
_entity_poly.pdbx_strand_id
1 'polypeptide(L)'
;MPNILNQEHFQKYYDAVMPYLKAILMNATDKSSRMLRAKSMECISLVGMAVGKQKFRDDAKQVMEVLMSLQGSHMEADDPITSYMLQAWARLCKCLGQEFLPYMSVVMPPLLQSAQLKPDVSITSAGEDGESDDDGVETITLGDKRIGIRTSLLEEKATACSMLCCYADELKEGFFPWIDQVATTLVPLLKFYFHDEVRKAAVSAMPELLRSAKLAVEKGQAQGRDNSYLKQLSDYIVPALVEAMHKEPETQICASILESLNESIQMSGTLLDEGQVRYIVEGIKEVITASSNRRTERTERANAEDFDSEEDELLREENEQEDEIFDQVGDCLGTLVKTFKTYFLPFFDELSVYLTPMLGKDKTSEERRVTICIFDDVAEHCREAAVRYYDTYLPSLLEACASENPDVRQV
;
A
#
# COMPACT_ATOMS: atom_id res chain seq x y z
N MET A 1 -11.13 11.81 -6.37
CA MET A 1 -12.50 11.26 -6.49
C MET A 1 -13.52 12.38 -6.29
N PRO A 2 -14.50 12.56 -7.19
CA PRO A 2 -15.50 13.62 -7.05
C PRO A 2 -16.51 13.27 -5.94
N ASN A 3 -16.86 14.30 -5.15
CA ASN A 3 -17.80 14.30 -4.03
C ASN A 3 -18.98 13.33 -4.18
N ILE A 4 -18.89 12.19 -3.49
CA ILE A 4 -20.05 11.32 -3.23
C ILE A 4 -20.96 12.05 -2.24
N LEU A 5 -22.23 12.16 -2.60
CA LEU A 5 -23.37 12.58 -1.77
C LEU A 5 -23.13 12.28 -0.28
N ASN A 6 -23.14 13.33 0.54
CA ASN A 6 -23.04 13.25 2.01
C ASN A 6 -23.82 12.03 2.53
N GLN A 7 -23.14 11.11 3.24
CA GLN A 7 -23.64 9.77 3.63
C GLN A 7 -25.05 9.78 4.24
N GLU A 8 -25.45 10.87 4.89
CA GLU A 8 -26.76 11.02 5.52
C GLU A 8 -27.91 11.33 4.55
N HIS A 9 -27.64 11.90 3.37
CA HIS A 9 -28.70 12.38 2.47
C HIS A 9 -29.37 11.28 1.63
N PHE A 10 -28.67 10.16 1.35
CA PHE A 10 -29.25 9.10 0.52
C PHE A 10 -30.20 8.18 1.29
N GLN A 11 -30.12 8.17 2.63
CA GLN A 11 -30.96 7.29 3.48
C GLN A 11 -32.45 7.45 3.19
N LYS A 12 -32.93 8.68 2.91
CA LYS A 12 -34.34 8.97 2.59
C LYS A 12 -34.84 8.37 1.26
N TYR A 13 -33.93 8.04 0.35
CA TYR A 13 -34.25 7.44 -0.95
C TYR A 13 -34.06 5.92 -0.97
N TYR A 14 -33.40 5.37 0.04
CA TYR A 14 -33.02 3.96 0.09
C TYR A 14 -34.21 3.02 -0.09
N ASP A 15 -35.26 3.20 0.72
CA ASP A 15 -36.44 2.32 0.70
C ASP A 15 -37.21 2.42 -0.63
N ALA A 16 -37.06 3.52 -1.36
CA ALA A 16 -37.64 3.70 -2.68
C ALA A 16 -36.79 3.06 -3.79
N VAL A 17 -35.45 3.09 -3.69
CA VAL A 17 -34.55 2.67 -4.79
C VAL A 17 -34.15 1.20 -4.68
N MET A 18 -33.80 0.72 -3.48
CA MET A 18 -33.25 -0.61 -3.25
C MET A 18 -34.13 -1.75 -3.79
N PRO A 19 -35.47 -1.74 -3.63
CA PRO A 19 -36.33 -2.80 -4.15
C PRO A 19 -36.21 -2.98 -5.67
N TYR A 20 -36.09 -1.89 -6.45
CA TYR A 20 -35.96 -1.96 -7.90
C TYR A 20 -34.59 -2.49 -8.32
N LEU A 21 -33.53 -2.05 -7.65
CA LEU A 21 -32.18 -2.55 -7.93
C LEU A 21 -32.09 -4.05 -7.65
N LYS A 22 -32.64 -4.52 -6.52
CA LYS A 22 -32.71 -5.96 -6.21
C LYS A 22 -33.54 -6.73 -7.23
N ALA A 23 -34.67 -6.17 -7.67
CA ALA A 23 -35.49 -6.80 -8.70
C ALA A 23 -34.72 -6.96 -10.02
N ILE A 24 -33.91 -5.96 -10.42
CA ILE A 24 -33.02 -6.07 -11.58
C ILE A 24 -31.97 -7.16 -11.33
N LEU A 25 -31.30 -7.15 -10.18
CA LEU A 25 -30.26 -8.11 -9.83
C LEU A 25 -30.77 -9.57 -9.84
N MET A 26 -32.01 -9.79 -9.40
CA MET A 26 -32.64 -11.11 -9.32
C MET A 26 -33.20 -11.60 -10.66
N ASN A 27 -33.80 -10.71 -11.47
CA ASN A 27 -34.58 -11.12 -12.64
C ASN A 27 -33.87 -10.92 -13.98
N ALA A 28 -32.86 -10.05 -14.06
CA ALA A 28 -32.16 -9.76 -15.32
C ALA A 28 -31.10 -10.84 -15.66
N THR A 29 -31.54 -12.10 -15.79
CA THR A 29 -30.65 -13.27 -15.94
C THR A 29 -30.26 -13.58 -17.40
N ASP A 30 -30.91 -12.94 -18.37
CA ASP A 30 -30.65 -13.18 -19.79
C ASP A 30 -29.28 -12.65 -20.25
N LYS A 31 -28.67 -13.30 -21.24
CA LYS A 31 -27.35 -12.90 -21.77
C LYS A 31 -27.29 -11.43 -22.20
N SER A 32 -28.37 -10.88 -22.75
CA SER A 32 -28.47 -9.48 -23.17
C SER A 32 -28.51 -8.48 -22.01
N SER A 33 -28.84 -8.94 -20.80
CA SER A 33 -28.98 -8.09 -19.61
C SER A 33 -27.82 -8.23 -18.62
N ARG A 34 -26.75 -8.95 -18.98
CA ARG A 34 -25.58 -9.18 -18.12
C ARG A 34 -24.98 -7.87 -17.57
N MET A 35 -24.76 -6.88 -18.44
CA MET A 35 -24.21 -5.59 -18.04
C MET A 35 -25.18 -4.80 -17.13
N LEU A 36 -26.48 -4.84 -17.42
CA LEU A 36 -27.50 -4.21 -16.58
C LEU A 36 -27.50 -4.82 -15.17
N ARG A 37 -27.39 -6.15 -15.09
CA ARG A 37 -27.28 -6.87 -13.82
C ARG A 37 -26.01 -6.50 -13.06
N ALA A 38 -24.87 -6.42 -13.76
CA ALA A 38 -23.58 -6.01 -13.20
C ALA A 38 -23.63 -4.59 -12.62
N LYS A 39 -24.18 -3.64 -13.38
CA LYS A 39 -24.36 -2.25 -12.94
C LYS A 39 -25.36 -2.12 -11.79
N SER A 40 -26.41 -2.94 -11.76
CA SER A 40 -27.32 -2.98 -10.61
C SER A 40 -26.60 -3.45 -9.35
N MET A 41 -25.81 -4.52 -9.43
CA MET A 41 -24.97 -5.02 -8.32
C MET A 41 -23.99 -3.95 -7.82
N GLU A 42 -23.27 -3.29 -8.73
CA GLU A 42 -22.41 -2.16 -8.39
C GLU A 42 -23.18 -1.06 -7.66
N CYS A 43 -24.32 -0.64 -8.20
CA CYS A 43 -25.16 0.40 -7.60
C CYS A 43 -25.66 0.01 -6.20
N ILE A 44 -26.11 -1.24 -6.01
CA ILE A 44 -26.52 -1.76 -4.70
C ILE A 44 -25.38 -1.66 -3.69
N SER A 45 -24.18 -2.08 -4.06
CA SER A 45 -23.01 -2.05 -3.16
C SER A 45 -22.61 -0.61 -2.78
N LEU A 46 -22.67 0.34 -3.71
CA LEU A 46 -22.40 1.76 -3.48
C LEU A 46 -23.46 2.42 -2.60
N VAL A 47 -24.74 2.12 -2.85
CA VAL A 47 -25.86 2.59 -2.01
C VAL A 47 -25.72 2.04 -0.60
N GLY A 48 -25.37 0.76 -0.45
CA GLY A 48 -25.12 0.13 0.85
C GLY A 48 -24.00 0.82 1.64
N MET A 49 -22.89 1.13 0.98
CA MET A 49 -21.80 1.93 1.54
C MET A 49 -22.26 3.33 1.98
N ALA A 50 -23.10 4.00 1.18
CA ALA A 50 -23.59 5.34 1.48
C ALA A 50 -24.54 5.38 2.69
N VAL A 51 -25.45 4.41 2.82
CA VAL A 51 -26.43 4.39 3.92
C VAL A 51 -25.93 3.72 5.20
N GLY A 52 -24.81 2.99 5.10
CA GLY A 52 -24.16 2.32 6.22
C GLY A 52 -24.79 0.97 6.59
N LYS A 53 -24.00 0.21 7.36
CA LYS A 53 -24.26 -1.19 7.74
C LYS A 53 -25.67 -1.43 8.26
N GLN A 54 -26.14 -0.59 9.20
CA GLN A 54 -27.40 -0.82 9.90
C GLN A 54 -28.62 -0.85 8.96
N LYS A 55 -28.66 0.04 7.97
CA LYS A 55 -29.77 0.12 7.01
C LYS A 55 -29.64 -0.94 5.92
N PHE A 56 -28.41 -1.26 5.49
CA PHE A 56 -28.16 -2.17 4.37
C PHE A 56 -28.12 -3.66 4.76
N ARG A 57 -27.92 -3.99 6.05
CA ARG A 57 -27.61 -5.34 6.55
C ARG A 57 -28.47 -6.47 5.96
N ASP A 58 -29.79 -6.31 5.98
CA ASP A 58 -30.70 -7.39 5.55
C ASP A 58 -30.77 -7.53 4.02
N ASP A 59 -30.62 -6.42 3.31
CA ASP A 59 -30.53 -6.43 1.84
C ASP A 59 -29.17 -6.97 1.38
N ALA A 60 -28.08 -6.66 2.10
CA ALA A 60 -26.76 -7.18 1.83
C ALA A 60 -26.74 -8.72 1.87
N LYS A 61 -27.45 -9.36 2.82
CA LYS A 61 -27.58 -10.82 2.88
C LYS A 61 -28.22 -11.40 1.62
N GLN A 62 -29.33 -10.81 1.17
CA GLN A 62 -30.00 -11.23 -0.07
C GLN A 62 -29.10 -11.05 -1.29
N VAL A 63 -28.35 -9.95 -1.33
CA VAL A 63 -27.40 -9.67 -2.42
C VAL A 63 -26.27 -10.70 -2.43
N MET A 64 -25.70 -11.01 -1.26
CA MET A 64 -24.63 -12.01 -1.13
C MET A 64 -25.10 -13.41 -1.56
N GLU A 65 -26.33 -13.81 -1.24
CA GLU A 65 -26.91 -15.07 -1.74
C GLU A 65 -26.95 -15.13 -3.27
N VAL A 66 -27.33 -14.01 -3.92
CA VAL A 66 -27.30 -13.91 -5.38
C VAL A 66 -25.86 -13.99 -5.91
N LEU A 67 -24.90 -13.31 -5.29
CA LEU A 67 -23.49 -13.37 -5.71
C LEU A 67 -22.92 -14.80 -5.59
N MET A 68 -23.21 -15.51 -4.50
CA MET A 68 -22.79 -16.89 -4.33
C MET A 68 -23.37 -17.80 -5.42
N SER A 69 -24.65 -17.61 -5.78
CA SER A 69 -25.28 -18.38 -6.86
C SER A 69 -24.64 -18.11 -8.21
N LEU A 70 -24.22 -16.86 -8.45
CA LEU A 70 -23.55 -16.45 -9.68
C LEU A 70 -22.14 -17.02 -9.78
N GLN A 71 -21.38 -16.97 -8.70
CA GLN A 71 -20.02 -17.51 -8.65
C GLN A 71 -20.00 -19.05 -8.81
N GLY A 72 -21.04 -19.74 -8.37
CA GLY A 72 -21.21 -21.18 -8.58
C GLY A 72 -21.64 -21.58 -9.99
N SER A 73 -22.10 -20.62 -10.81
CA SER A 73 -22.41 -20.85 -12.21
C SER A 73 -21.12 -20.74 -13.05
N HIS A 74 -20.89 -21.68 -13.98
CA HIS A 74 -19.74 -21.60 -14.89
C HIS A 74 -19.87 -20.37 -15.79
N MET A 75 -19.30 -19.25 -15.37
CA MET A 75 -19.17 -18.04 -16.17
C MET A 75 -18.07 -18.24 -17.23
N GLU A 76 -18.26 -17.61 -18.39
CA GLU A 76 -17.23 -17.52 -19.42
C GLU A 76 -16.04 -16.70 -18.85
N ALA A 77 -14.79 -17.06 -19.18
CA ALA A 77 -13.60 -16.45 -18.59
C ALA A 77 -13.53 -14.91 -18.79
N ASP A 78 -14.09 -14.41 -19.89
CA ASP A 78 -14.12 -12.99 -20.23
C ASP A 78 -15.47 -12.31 -19.91
N ASP A 79 -16.29 -12.87 -19.01
CA ASP A 79 -17.56 -12.24 -18.65
C ASP A 79 -17.31 -10.95 -17.86
N PRO A 80 -17.75 -9.77 -18.35
CA PRO A 80 -17.58 -8.50 -17.64
C PRO A 80 -18.16 -8.51 -16.23
N ILE A 81 -19.13 -9.38 -15.93
CA ILE A 81 -19.72 -9.52 -14.59
C ILE A 81 -18.66 -9.85 -13.52
N THR A 82 -17.59 -10.57 -13.88
CA THR A 82 -16.56 -11.02 -12.93
C THR A 82 -15.90 -9.84 -12.23
N SER A 83 -15.47 -8.81 -12.96
CA SER A 83 -14.83 -7.62 -12.38
C SER A 83 -15.78 -6.82 -11.48
N TYR A 84 -17.05 -6.66 -11.89
CA TYR A 84 -18.06 -6.01 -11.06
C TYR A 84 -18.38 -6.81 -9.79
N MET A 85 -18.39 -8.14 -9.87
CA MET A 85 -18.64 -9.02 -8.73
C MET A 85 -17.51 -8.90 -7.70
N LEU A 86 -16.26 -8.91 -8.16
CA LEU A 86 -15.07 -8.69 -7.32
C LEU A 86 -15.18 -7.35 -6.58
N GLN A 87 -15.42 -6.24 -7.29
CA GLN A 87 -15.59 -4.92 -6.65
C GLN A 87 -16.79 -4.86 -5.68
N ALA A 88 -17.89 -5.54 -6.00
CA ALA A 88 -19.05 -5.60 -5.13
C ALA A 88 -18.73 -6.36 -3.82
N TRP A 89 -17.97 -7.45 -3.89
CA TRP A 89 -17.53 -8.18 -2.71
C TRP A 89 -16.67 -7.31 -1.77
N ALA A 90 -15.74 -6.52 -2.32
CA ALA A 90 -14.94 -5.56 -1.54
C ALA A 90 -15.81 -4.56 -0.78
N ARG A 91 -16.76 -3.92 -1.47
CA ARG A 91 -17.70 -2.96 -0.86
C ARG A 91 -18.64 -3.60 0.16
N LEU A 92 -19.08 -4.84 -0.08
CA LEU A 92 -19.89 -5.61 0.86
C LEU A 92 -19.10 -5.95 2.13
N CYS A 93 -17.84 -6.38 1.99
CA CYS A 93 -16.93 -6.63 3.10
C CYS A 93 -16.75 -5.37 3.95
N LYS A 94 -16.40 -4.24 3.32
CA LYS A 94 -16.26 -2.95 3.99
C LYS A 94 -17.54 -2.49 4.71
N CYS A 95 -18.70 -2.70 4.11
CA CYS A 95 -19.96 -2.33 4.73
C CYS A 95 -20.33 -3.23 5.92
N LEU A 96 -20.09 -4.54 5.82
CA LEU A 96 -20.54 -5.53 6.81
C LEU A 96 -19.52 -5.79 7.91
N GLY A 97 -18.23 -5.56 7.65
CA GLY A 97 -17.11 -5.92 8.52
C GLY A 97 -17.15 -7.39 8.91
N GLN A 98 -17.07 -7.67 10.21
CA GLN A 98 -17.07 -9.03 10.79
C GLN A 98 -18.26 -9.92 10.36
N GLU A 99 -19.39 -9.34 9.94
CA GLU A 99 -20.53 -10.13 9.45
C GLU A 99 -20.32 -10.73 8.06
N PHE A 100 -19.22 -10.35 7.40
CA PHE A 100 -18.79 -10.91 6.13
C PHE A 100 -18.04 -12.26 6.28
N LEU A 101 -17.55 -12.59 7.49
CA LEU A 101 -16.76 -13.80 7.72
C LEU A 101 -17.38 -15.11 7.22
N PRO A 102 -18.71 -15.34 7.34
CA PRO A 102 -19.33 -16.57 6.83
C PRO A 102 -19.18 -16.78 5.32
N TYR A 103 -18.88 -15.73 4.55
CA TYR A 103 -18.76 -15.77 3.09
C TYR A 103 -17.31 -15.97 2.61
N MET A 104 -16.33 -15.85 3.51
CA MET A 104 -14.90 -15.89 3.16
C MET A 104 -14.47 -17.18 2.47
N SER A 105 -15.03 -18.33 2.85
CA SER A 105 -14.70 -19.62 2.23
C SER A 105 -15.10 -19.71 0.75
N VAL A 106 -16.03 -18.87 0.30
CA VAL A 106 -16.44 -18.80 -1.11
C VAL A 106 -15.62 -17.76 -1.86
N VAL A 107 -15.34 -16.61 -1.23
CA VAL A 107 -14.73 -15.47 -1.92
C VAL A 107 -13.20 -15.56 -1.99
N MET A 108 -12.54 -16.19 -1.00
CA MET A 108 -11.08 -16.27 -0.96
C MET A 108 -10.45 -17.17 -2.04
N PRO A 109 -10.97 -18.37 -2.36
CA PRO A 109 -10.35 -19.25 -3.36
C PRO A 109 -10.14 -18.61 -4.75
N PRO A 110 -11.15 -17.98 -5.40
CA PRO A 110 -10.91 -17.36 -6.71
C PRO A 110 -9.96 -16.16 -6.63
N LEU A 111 -10.00 -15.39 -5.53
CA LEU A 111 -9.08 -14.26 -5.35
C LEU A 111 -7.63 -14.72 -5.27
N LEU A 112 -7.36 -15.78 -4.51
CA LEU A 112 -6.03 -16.37 -4.42
C LEU A 112 -5.59 -16.92 -5.78
N GLN A 113 -6.50 -17.50 -6.57
CA GLN A 113 -6.21 -17.95 -7.92
C GLN A 113 -5.82 -16.78 -8.84
N SER A 114 -6.61 -15.70 -8.88
CA SER A 114 -6.32 -14.49 -9.67
C SER A 114 -5.02 -13.81 -9.23
N ALA A 115 -4.79 -13.71 -7.91
CA ALA A 115 -3.55 -13.17 -7.35
C ALA A 115 -2.32 -14.05 -7.67
N GLN A 116 -2.50 -15.31 -8.06
CA GLN A 116 -1.43 -16.23 -8.46
C GLN A 116 -1.28 -16.37 -9.99
N LEU A 117 -2.05 -15.63 -10.79
CA LEU A 117 -1.88 -15.60 -12.24
C LEU A 117 -0.43 -15.24 -12.59
N LYS A 118 0.12 -16.00 -13.54
CA LYS A 118 1.46 -15.77 -14.09
C LYS A 118 1.35 -14.77 -15.22
N PRO A 119 2.31 -13.84 -15.35
CA PRO A 119 2.36 -12.93 -16.49
C PRO A 119 2.50 -13.76 -17.77
N ASP A 120 1.71 -13.43 -18.79
CA ASP A 120 1.86 -13.98 -20.13
C ASP A 120 2.86 -13.11 -20.89
N VAL A 121 4.07 -13.65 -21.06
CA VAL A 121 5.22 -12.94 -21.61
C VAL A 121 5.66 -13.63 -22.90
N SER A 122 5.66 -12.88 -23.99
CA SER A 122 6.23 -13.29 -25.28
C SER A 122 7.54 -12.53 -25.53
N ILE A 123 8.52 -13.20 -26.12
CA ILE A 123 9.81 -12.60 -26.48
C ILE A 123 10.04 -12.81 -27.97
N THR A 124 10.16 -11.72 -28.72
CA THR A 124 10.41 -11.70 -30.17
C THR A 124 11.65 -10.89 -30.50
N SER A 125 12.17 -11.00 -31.73
CA SER A 125 13.34 -10.23 -32.18
C SER A 125 12.89 -8.83 -32.62
N ALA A 126 13.61 -7.78 -32.24
CA ALA A 126 13.23 -6.39 -32.50
C ALA A 126 13.19 -6.00 -34.00
N GLY A 127 13.78 -6.82 -34.89
CA GLY A 127 13.83 -6.61 -36.34
C GLY A 127 12.71 -7.24 -37.15
N GLU A 128 11.73 -7.90 -36.51
CA GLU A 128 10.49 -8.30 -37.17
C GLU A 128 9.49 -7.13 -37.04
N ASP A 129 9.09 -6.55 -38.18
CA ASP A 129 8.07 -5.50 -38.32
C ASP A 129 6.67 -6.03 -37.99
N GLY A 130 6.49 -6.48 -36.76
CA GLY A 130 5.20 -6.84 -36.16
C GLY A 130 5.07 -6.09 -34.84
N GLU A 131 4.54 -4.87 -34.89
CA GLU A 131 3.73 -4.41 -33.77
C GLU A 131 2.62 -5.46 -33.57
N SER A 132 2.40 -5.87 -32.33
CA SER A 132 1.32 -6.80 -32.02
C SER A 132 -0.01 -6.11 -32.33
N ASP A 133 -0.77 -6.60 -33.30
CA ASP A 133 -2.17 -6.19 -33.56
C ASP A 133 -3.13 -6.63 -32.42
N ASP A 134 -2.62 -7.28 -31.36
CA ASP A 134 -3.38 -7.61 -30.16
C ASP A 134 -3.39 -6.40 -29.21
N ASP A 135 -4.49 -5.64 -29.20
CA ASP A 135 -4.76 -4.49 -28.34
C ASP A 135 -4.53 -4.79 -26.83
N GLY A 136 -4.51 -6.06 -26.42
CA GLY A 136 -4.26 -6.49 -25.04
C GLY A 136 -2.79 -6.77 -24.69
N VAL A 137 -1.83 -6.54 -25.59
CA VAL A 137 -0.41 -6.84 -25.39
C VAL A 137 0.45 -5.58 -25.51
N GLU A 138 0.99 -5.14 -24.39
CA GLU A 138 1.98 -4.06 -24.36
C GLU A 138 3.37 -4.59 -24.67
N THR A 139 4.14 -3.82 -25.44
CA THR A 139 5.41 -4.27 -25.98
C THR A 139 6.56 -3.37 -25.55
N ILE A 140 7.55 -3.94 -24.87
CA ILE A 140 8.76 -3.25 -24.41
C ILE A 140 9.96 -3.73 -25.25
N THR A 141 10.75 -2.81 -25.79
CA THR A 141 11.97 -3.18 -26.53
C THR A 141 13.20 -3.04 -25.62
N LEU A 142 13.94 -4.13 -25.45
CA LEU A 142 15.18 -4.20 -24.67
C LEU A 142 16.31 -4.73 -25.55
N GLY A 143 17.08 -3.80 -26.15
CA GLY A 143 18.18 -4.15 -27.06
C GLY A 143 17.67 -4.78 -28.36
N ASP A 144 18.07 -6.02 -28.63
CA ASP A 144 17.67 -6.81 -29.80
C ASP A 144 16.37 -7.60 -29.58
N LYS A 145 15.79 -7.53 -28.38
CA LYS A 145 14.59 -8.27 -27.99
C LYS A 145 13.41 -7.33 -27.79
N ARG A 146 12.24 -7.85 -28.11
CA ARG A 146 10.93 -7.24 -27.91
C ARG A 146 10.15 -8.15 -26.96
N ILE A 147 9.66 -7.61 -25.85
CA ILE A 147 8.95 -8.32 -24.80
C ILE A 147 7.49 -7.88 -24.85
N GLY A 148 6.59 -8.77 -25.25
CA GLY A 148 5.14 -8.55 -25.22
C GLY A 148 4.54 -9.07 -23.92
N ILE A 149 3.77 -8.24 -23.22
CA ILE A 149 3.14 -8.55 -21.92
C ILE A 149 1.64 -8.36 -22.06
N ARG A 150 0.85 -9.39 -21.73
CA ARG A 150 -0.61 -9.27 -21.70
C ARG A 150 -1.08 -8.52 -20.46
N THR A 151 -1.60 -7.32 -20.63
CA THR A 151 -1.95 -6.40 -19.53
C THR A 151 -3.21 -6.82 -18.79
N SER A 152 -4.22 -7.36 -19.49
CA SER A 152 -5.51 -7.75 -18.87
C SER A 152 -5.38 -8.76 -17.72
N LEU A 153 -4.45 -9.72 -17.84
CA LEU A 153 -4.16 -10.68 -16.77
C LEU A 153 -3.53 -10.01 -15.54
N LEU A 154 -2.76 -8.94 -15.77
CA LEU A 154 -2.08 -8.20 -14.70
C LEU A 154 -3.05 -7.26 -13.97
N GLU A 155 -4.00 -6.66 -14.68
CA GLU A 155 -5.10 -5.88 -14.08
C GLU A 155 -5.99 -6.75 -13.18
N GLU A 156 -6.32 -7.96 -13.62
CA GLU A 156 -7.07 -8.94 -12.80
C GLU A 156 -6.28 -9.29 -11.53
N LYS A 157 -4.98 -9.58 -11.70
CA LYS A 157 -4.07 -9.88 -10.59
C LYS A 157 -3.97 -8.71 -9.60
N ALA A 158 -3.82 -7.48 -10.09
CA ALA A 158 -3.74 -6.28 -9.27
C ALA A 158 -5.04 -6.08 -8.47
N THR A 159 -6.19 -6.23 -9.13
CA THR A 159 -7.50 -6.17 -8.49
C THR A 159 -7.62 -7.21 -7.37
N ALA A 160 -7.21 -8.45 -7.63
CA ALA A 160 -7.26 -9.51 -6.63
C ALA A 160 -6.34 -9.21 -5.42
N CYS A 161 -5.12 -8.71 -5.65
CA CYS A 161 -4.20 -8.33 -4.58
C CYS A 161 -4.78 -7.18 -3.73
N SER A 162 -5.36 -6.17 -4.38
CA SER A 162 -6.02 -5.04 -3.70
C SER A 162 -7.19 -5.51 -2.83
N MET A 163 -7.98 -6.48 -3.31
CA MET A 163 -9.07 -7.06 -2.53
C MET A 163 -8.58 -7.86 -1.32
N LEU A 164 -7.50 -8.64 -1.47
CA LEU A 164 -6.90 -9.37 -0.36
C LEU A 164 -6.41 -8.40 0.74
N CYS A 165 -5.80 -7.28 0.35
CA CYS A 165 -5.45 -6.19 1.26
C CYS A 165 -6.68 -5.63 1.98
N CYS A 166 -7.73 -5.26 1.22
CA CYS A 166 -8.95 -4.70 1.78
C CYS A 166 -9.63 -5.65 2.77
N TYR A 167 -9.63 -6.96 2.52
CA TYR A 167 -10.19 -7.91 3.46
C TYR A 167 -9.38 -8.03 4.74
N ALA A 168 -8.05 -7.95 4.67
CA ALA A 168 -7.21 -7.94 5.86
C ALA A 168 -7.53 -6.71 6.74
N ASP A 169 -7.59 -5.51 6.15
CA ASP A 169 -7.91 -4.26 6.86
C ASP A 169 -9.32 -4.29 7.49
N GLU A 170 -10.34 -4.64 6.71
CA GLU A 170 -11.73 -4.56 7.15
C GLU A 170 -12.11 -5.69 8.14
N LEU A 171 -11.53 -6.89 7.99
CA LEU A 171 -11.86 -8.06 8.82
C LEU A 171 -10.90 -8.27 10.00
N LYS A 172 -9.74 -7.62 10.03
CA LYS A 172 -8.84 -7.60 11.20
C LYS A 172 -8.58 -9.01 11.74
N GLU A 173 -8.82 -9.25 13.04
CA GLU A 173 -8.62 -10.57 13.65
C GLU A 173 -9.39 -11.71 12.96
N GLY A 174 -10.53 -11.41 12.33
CA GLY A 174 -11.33 -12.39 11.58
C GLY A 174 -10.66 -12.87 10.30
N PHE A 175 -9.67 -12.13 9.78
CA PHE A 175 -8.87 -12.52 8.62
C PHE A 175 -7.79 -13.56 8.96
N PHE A 176 -7.50 -13.78 10.25
CA PHE A 176 -6.45 -14.68 10.72
C PHE A 176 -6.35 -16.04 10.00
N PRO A 177 -7.46 -16.78 9.74
CA PRO A 177 -7.37 -18.08 9.09
C PRO A 177 -6.74 -18.07 7.69
N TRP A 178 -6.67 -16.90 7.04
CA TRP A 178 -6.19 -16.74 5.67
C TRP A 178 -4.78 -16.17 5.56
N ILE A 179 -4.21 -15.68 6.67
CA ILE A 179 -2.94 -14.94 6.67
C ILE A 179 -1.82 -15.76 6.02
N ASP A 180 -1.65 -17.04 6.37
CA ASP A 180 -0.55 -17.86 5.83
C ASP A 180 -0.61 -18.00 4.30
N GLN A 181 -1.81 -18.22 3.74
CA GLN A 181 -2.02 -18.35 2.30
C GLN A 181 -1.80 -17.02 1.57
N VAL A 182 -2.30 -15.93 2.16
CA VAL A 182 -2.21 -14.60 1.58
C VAL A 182 -0.78 -14.06 1.65
N ALA A 183 -0.10 -14.22 2.78
CA ALA A 183 1.31 -13.85 2.93
C ALA A 183 2.20 -14.60 1.93
N THR A 184 2.01 -15.92 1.80
CA THR A 184 2.75 -16.74 0.82
C THR A 184 2.50 -16.28 -0.62
N THR A 185 1.31 -15.74 -0.91
CA THR A 185 0.94 -15.25 -2.24
C THR A 185 1.46 -13.84 -2.51
N LEU A 186 1.34 -12.91 -1.55
CA LEU A 186 1.60 -11.49 -1.75
C LEU A 186 3.06 -11.08 -1.50
N VAL A 187 3.77 -11.71 -0.56
CA VAL A 187 5.17 -11.32 -0.26
C VAL A 187 6.08 -11.42 -1.50
N PRO A 188 6.00 -12.49 -2.34
CA PRO A 188 6.77 -12.53 -3.58
C PRO A 188 6.41 -11.42 -4.58
N LEU A 189 5.18 -10.87 -4.49
CA LEU A 189 4.69 -9.85 -5.41
C LEU A 189 5.24 -8.45 -5.12
N LEU A 190 5.89 -8.24 -3.98
CA LEU A 190 6.68 -7.04 -3.70
C LEU A 190 7.76 -6.79 -4.77
N LYS A 191 8.21 -7.85 -5.45
CA LYS A 191 9.22 -7.80 -6.51
C LYS A 191 8.65 -8.14 -7.89
N PHE A 192 7.34 -7.94 -8.07
CA PHE A 192 6.65 -8.18 -9.34
C PHE A 192 6.76 -6.97 -10.28
N TYR A 193 7.94 -6.78 -10.88
CA TYR A 193 8.25 -5.63 -11.74
C TYR A 193 7.53 -5.60 -13.10
N PHE A 194 6.53 -6.46 -13.31
CA PHE A 194 5.69 -6.44 -14.52
C PHE A 194 4.50 -5.49 -14.40
N HIS A 195 4.11 -5.12 -13.17
CA HIS A 195 2.97 -4.23 -12.94
C HIS A 195 3.10 -3.52 -11.59
N ASP A 196 3.00 -2.20 -11.62
CA ASP A 196 3.11 -1.32 -10.45
C ASP A 196 1.96 -1.52 -9.43
N GLU A 197 0.70 -1.56 -9.88
CA GLU A 197 -0.46 -1.74 -9.00
C GLU A 197 -0.44 -3.08 -8.24
N VAL A 198 0.14 -4.13 -8.83
CA VAL A 198 0.37 -5.40 -8.12
C VAL A 198 1.34 -5.20 -6.95
N ARG A 199 2.45 -4.47 -7.18
CA ARG A 199 3.43 -4.15 -6.13
C ARG A 199 2.81 -3.25 -5.07
N LYS A 200 2.12 -2.17 -5.44
CA LYS A 200 1.43 -1.26 -4.50
C LYS A 200 0.43 -2.00 -3.62
N ALA A 201 -0.38 -2.89 -4.20
CA ALA A 201 -1.33 -3.70 -3.45
C ALA A 201 -0.63 -4.70 -2.50
N ALA A 202 0.46 -5.33 -2.95
CA ALA A 202 1.25 -6.22 -2.10
C ALA A 202 1.88 -5.45 -0.92
N VAL A 203 2.49 -4.29 -1.18
CA VAL A 203 3.07 -3.40 -0.17
C VAL A 203 2.04 -3.01 0.87
N SER A 204 0.86 -2.55 0.45
CA SER A 204 -0.23 -2.14 1.35
C SER A 204 -0.75 -3.29 2.22
N ALA A 205 -0.71 -4.54 1.71
CA ALA A 205 -1.22 -5.69 2.46
C ALA A 205 -0.31 -6.12 3.62
N MET A 206 1.00 -5.84 3.56
CA MET A 206 1.97 -6.32 4.53
C MET A 206 1.63 -5.94 6.00
N PRO A 207 1.42 -4.65 6.33
CA PRO A 207 1.05 -4.26 7.69
C PRO A 207 -0.32 -4.79 8.09
N GLU A 208 -1.27 -4.91 7.16
CA GLU A 208 -2.61 -5.45 7.46
C GLU A 208 -2.57 -6.92 7.89
N LEU A 209 -1.68 -7.72 7.29
CA LEU A 209 -1.46 -9.10 7.70
C LEU A 209 -0.88 -9.18 9.13
N LEU A 210 0.12 -8.34 9.44
CA LEU A 210 0.69 -8.27 10.80
C LEU A 210 -0.33 -7.78 11.82
N ARG A 211 -1.10 -6.74 11.48
CA ARG A 211 -2.16 -6.17 12.32
C ARG A 211 -3.26 -7.19 12.62
N SER A 212 -3.71 -7.92 11.59
CA SER A 212 -4.69 -8.99 11.72
C SER A 212 -4.18 -10.13 12.62
N ALA A 213 -2.92 -10.54 12.45
CA ALA A 213 -2.29 -11.56 13.28
C ALA A 213 -2.20 -11.11 14.75
N LYS A 214 -1.71 -9.89 14.99
CA LYS A 214 -1.56 -9.30 16.32
C LYS A 214 -2.90 -9.21 17.06
N LEU A 215 -3.92 -8.67 16.40
CA LEU A 215 -5.27 -8.56 16.97
C LEU A 215 -5.87 -9.92 17.29
N ALA A 216 -5.66 -10.93 16.43
CA ALA A 216 -6.12 -12.28 16.70
C ALA A 216 -5.44 -12.91 17.92
N VAL A 217 -4.13 -12.67 18.10
CA VAL A 217 -3.40 -13.15 19.29
C VAL A 217 -3.91 -12.43 20.55
N GLU A 218 -3.99 -11.11 20.54
CA GLU A 218 -4.45 -10.29 21.67
C GLU A 218 -5.89 -10.62 22.10
N LYS A 219 -6.77 -10.95 21.14
CA LYS A 219 -8.18 -11.32 21.39
C LYS A 219 -8.38 -12.81 21.65
N GLY A 220 -7.34 -13.64 21.61
CA GLY A 220 -7.43 -15.09 21.81
C GLY A 220 -8.14 -15.83 20.67
N GLN A 221 -8.17 -15.27 19.46
CA GLN A 221 -8.78 -15.83 18.25
C GLN A 221 -7.77 -16.48 17.29
N ALA A 222 -6.48 -16.45 17.64
CA ALA A 222 -5.38 -16.99 16.84
C ALA A 222 -5.29 -18.53 16.82
N GLN A 223 -6.39 -19.26 17.09
CA GLN A 223 -6.46 -20.73 17.02
C GLN A 223 -5.33 -21.46 17.78
N GLY A 224 -4.90 -20.91 18.91
CA GLY A 224 -3.82 -21.47 19.73
C GLY A 224 -2.40 -21.00 19.36
N ARG A 225 -2.24 -20.13 18.34
CA ARG A 225 -0.99 -19.41 18.08
C ARG A 225 -0.84 -18.22 19.04
N ASP A 226 0.40 -17.87 19.33
CA ASP A 226 0.77 -16.78 20.24
C ASP A 226 1.73 -15.78 19.56
N ASN A 227 2.42 -14.96 20.34
CA ASN A 227 3.38 -13.98 19.84
C ASN A 227 4.53 -14.59 19.02
N SER A 228 4.83 -15.89 19.16
CA SER A 228 5.84 -16.54 18.30
C SER A 228 5.40 -16.57 16.83
N TYR A 229 4.09 -16.66 16.57
CA TYR A 229 3.56 -16.58 15.22
C TYR A 229 3.70 -15.17 14.65
N LEU A 230 3.42 -14.14 15.45
CA LEU A 230 3.61 -12.75 15.02
C LEU A 230 5.10 -12.51 14.67
N LYS A 231 6.04 -13.01 15.49
CA LYS A 231 7.47 -12.96 15.18
C LYS A 231 7.82 -13.66 13.87
N GLN A 232 7.32 -14.87 13.63
CA GLN A 232 7.55 -15.59 12.37
C GLN A 232 7.03 -14.81 11.15
N LEU A 233 5.87 -14.17 11.28
CA LEU A 233 5.29 -13.37 10.21
C LEU A 233 6.12 -12.09 9.98
N SER A 234 6.58 -11.43 11.04
CA SER A 234 7.51 -10.30 10.96
C SER A 234 8.84 -10.71 10.30
N ASP A 235 9.36 -11.89 10.63
CA ASP A 235 10.59 -12.46 10.05
C ASP A 235 10.48 -12.76 8.56
N TYR A 236 9.25 -12.91 8.06
CA TYR A 236 8.99 -13.10 6.65
C TYR A 236 8.74 -11.77 5.91
N ILE A 237 7.96 -10.87 6.51
CA ILE A 237 7.48 -9.64 5.87
C ILE A 237 8.53 -8.52 5.89
N VAL A 238 9.12 -8.24 7.06
CA VAL A 238 10.00 -7.08 7.25
C VAL A 238 11.24 -7.15 6.34
N PRO A 239 11.97 -8.28 6.28
CA PRO A 239 13.09 -8.39 5.35
C PRO A 239 12.66 -8.26 3.88
N ALA A 240 11.48 -8.78 3.52
CA ALA A 240 10.99 -8.71 2.15
C ALA A 240 10.66 -7.27 1.70
N LEU A 241 10.11 -6.45 2.61
CA LEU A 241 9.89 -5.02 2.37
C LEU A 241 11.22 -4.28 2.17
N VAL A 242 12.21 -4.48 3.05
CA VAL A 242 13.54 -3.87 2.92
C VAL A 242 14.21 -4.29 1.60
N GLU A 243 14.15 -5.57 1.24
CA GLU A 243 14.71 -6.05 -0.04
C GLU A 243 13.99 -5.49 -1.27
N ALA A 244 12.67 -5.24 -1.19
CA ALA A 244 11.91 -4.64 -2.27
C ALA A 244 12.29 -3.16 -2.45
N MET A 245 12.43 -2.43 -1.34
CA MET A 245 12.85 -1.04 -1.30
C MET A 245 14.16 -0.79 -2.05
N HIS A 246 15.16 -1.67 -1.87
CA HIS A 246 16.49 -1.51 -2.51
C HIS A 246 16.46 -1.61 -4.04
N LYS A 247 15.40 -2.20 -4.60
CA LYS A 247 15.27 -2.50 -6.03
C LYS A 247 14.07 -1.81 -6.66
N GLU A 248 13.39 -0.95 -5.93
CA GLU A 248 12.18 -0.30 -6.42
C GLU A 248 12.56 0.88 -7.33
N PRO A 249 12.25 0.82 -8.65
CA PRO A 249 12.56 1.91 -9.58
C PRO A 249 11.71 3.16 -9.38
N GLU A 250 10.48 3.03 -8.87
CA GLU A 250 9.54 4.15 -8.78
C GLU A 250 9.57 4.79 -7.39
N THR A 251 9.94 6.07 -7.32
CA THR A 251 10.06 6.83 -6.06
C THR A 251 8.76 6.79 -5.26
N GLN A 252 7.60 6.92 -5.89
CA GLN A 252 6.30 6.84 -5.22
C GLN A 252 6.04 5.48 -4.55
N ILE A 253 6.43 4.38 -5.20
CA ILE A 253 6.29 3.03 -4.63
C ILE A 253 7.32 2.83 -3.51
N CYS A 254 8.53 3.38 -3.66
CA CYS A 254 9.54 3.36 -2.61
C CYS A 254 9.03 4.06 -1.33
N ALA A 255 8.36 5.20 -1.45
CA ALA A 255 7.69 5.86 -0.33
C ALA A 255 6.60 4.98 0.29
N SER A 256 5.77 4.34 -0.53
CA SER A 256 4.75 3.38 -0.04
C SER A 256 5.38 2.18 0.69
N ILE A 257 6.55 1.71 0.25
CA ILE A 257 7.29 0.63 0.92
C ILE A 257 7.80 1.09 2.29
N LEU A 258 8.32 2.32 2.40
CA LEU A 258 8.75 2.89 3.68
C LEU A 258 7.57 3.07 4.64
N GLU A 259 6.43 3.57 4.17
CA GLU A 259 5.20 3.68 4.96
C GLU A 259 4.75 2.30 5.50
N SER A 260 4.67 1.32 4.60
CA SER A 260 4.32 -0.07 4.94
C SER A 260 5.33 -0.71 5.90
N LEU A 261 6.62 -0.40 5.74
CA LEU A 261 7.68 -0.82 6.64
C LEU A 261 7.53 -0.19 8.03
N ASN A 262 7.26 1.11 8.10
CA ASN A 262 6.99 1.83 9.36
C ASN A 262 5.83 1.17 10.12
N GLU A 263 4.69 0.97 9.46
CA GLU A 263 3.54 0.30 10.06
C GLU A 263 3.86 -1.13 10.50
N SER A 264 4.64 -1.86 9.68
CA SER A 264 5.09 -3.22 10.02
C SER A 264 6.00 -3.24 11.26
N ILE A 265 6.84 -2.22 11.43
CA ILE A 265 7.66 -2.02 12.65
C ILE A 265 6.75 -1.75 13.84
N GLN A 266 5.73 -0.89 13.71
CA GLN A 266 4.78 -0.62 14.80
C GLN A 266 4.01 -1.88 15.23
N MET A 267 3.64 -2.75 14.28
CA MET A 267 2.96 -4.01 14.60
C MET A 267 3.90 -5.00 15.29
N SER A 268 5.13 -5.12 14.79
CA SER A 268 6.16 -6.06 15.29
C SER A 268 6.74 -5.61 16.64
N GLY A 269 6.98 -4.32 16.82
CA GLY A 269 7.56 -3.72 18.03
C GLY A 269 8.86 -4.41 18.45
N THR A 270 8.97 -4.75 19.73
CA THR A 270 10.14 -5.41 20.32
C THR A 270 10.31 -6.88 19.92
N LEU A 271 9.46 -7.41 19.03
CA LEU A 271 9.70 -8.72 18.42
C LEU A 271 10.84 -8.68 17.40
N LEU A 272 11.13 -7.51 16.81
CA LEU A 272 12.27 -7.36 15.93
C LEU A 272 13.56 -7.50 16.72
N ASP A 273 14.44 -8.39 16.26
CA ASP A 273 15.77 -8.56 16.86
C ASP A 273 16.76 -7.52 16.33
N GLU A 274 17.93 -7.44 16.97
CA GLU A 274 18.98 -6.48 16.60
C GLU A 274 19.42 -6.62 15.14
N GLY A 275 19.43 -7.85 14.59
CA GLY A 275 19.78 -8.10 13.20
C GLY A 275 18.77 -7.51 12.23
N GLN A 276 17.47 -7.64 12.53
CA GLN A 276 16.40 -7.02 11.76
C GLN A 276 16.42 -5.49 11.85
N VAL A 277 16.63 -4.93 13.05
CA VAL A 277 16.76 -3.47 13.23
C VAL A 277 17.95 -2.94 12.42
N ARG A 278 19.09 -3.64 12.45
CA ARG A 278 20.25 -3.29 11.62
C ARG A 278 19.92 -3.33 10.13
N TYR A 279 19.21 -4.36 9.68
CA TYR A 279 18.85 -4.52 8.28
C TYR A 279 17.93 -3.39 7.79
N ILE A 280 16.95 -3.00 8.61
CA ILE A 280 16.09 -1.83 8.34
C ILE A 280 16.93 -0.55 8.25
N VAL A 281 17.81 -0.31 9.22
CA VAL A 281 18.66 0.88 9.27
C VAL A 281 19.57 1.00 8.04
N GLU A 282 20.17 -0.11 7.61
CA GLU A 282 20.96 -0.13 6.37
C GLU A 282 20.11 0.18 5.14
N GLY A 283 18.88 -0.33 5.06
CA GLY A 283 17.97 0.01 3.96
C GLY A 283 17.57 1.49 3.95
N ILE A 284 17.23 2.07 5.11
CA ILE A 284 16.94 3.51 5.22
C ILE A 284 18.14 4.35 4.79
N LYS A 285 19.35 3.96 5.20
CA LYS A 285 20.60 4.61 4.79
C LYS A 285 20.82 4.55 3.28
N GLU A 286 20.53 3.42 2.63
CA GLU A 286 20.58 3.30 1.17
C GLU A 286 19.59 4.26 0.50
N VAL A 287 18.37 4.39 1.03
CA VAL A 287 17.37 5.35 0.52
C VAL A 287 17.83 6.80 0.65
N ILE A 288 18.32 7.21 1.83
CA ILE A 288 18.85 8.57 2.04
C ILE A 288 19.99 8.87 1.06
N THR A 289 20.88 7.90 0.84
CA THR A 289 22.00 8.03 -0.10
C THR A 289 21.51 8.17 -1.54
N ALA A 290 20.55 7.34 -1.95
CA ALA A 290 19.96 7.39 -3.29
C ALA A 290 19.21 8.71 -3.55
N SER A 291 18.44 9.19 -2.57
CA SER A 291 17.74 10.49 -2.65
C SER A 291 18.72 11.66 -2.78
N SER A 292 19.82 11.65 -2.00
CA SER A 292 20.86 12.69 -2.14
C SER A 292 21.54 12.68 -3.51
N ASN A 293 21.71 11.51 -4.14
CA ASN A 293 22.24 11.41 -5.51
C ASN A 293 21.24 11.99 -6.53
N ARG A 294 19.96 11.59 -6.46
CA ARG A 294 18.90 12.12 -7.35
C ARG A 294 18.71 13.63 -7.19
N ARG A 295 18.88 14.17 -5.98
CA ARG A 295 18.93 15.63 -5.78
C ARG A 295 20.05 16.31 -6.57
N THR A 296 21.24 15.69 -6.63
CA THR A 296 22.37 16.25 -7.37
C THR A 296 22.02 16.33 -8.87
N GLU A 297 21.44 15.27 -9.42
CA GLU A 297 20.97 15.22 -10.81
C GLU A 297 19.89 16.28 -11.09
N ARG A 298 18.90 16.42 -10.21
CA ARG A 298 17.85 17.47 -10.32
C ARG A 298 18.40 18.88 -10.24
N THR A 299 19.40 19.11 -9.38
CA THR A 299 20.09 20.41 -9.28
C THR A 299 20.86 20.73 -10.56
N GLU A 300 21.47 19.74 -11.20
CA GLU A 300 22.14 19.91 -12.49
C GLU A 300 21.14 20.22 -13.60
N ARG A 301 20.00 19.49 -13.66
CA ARG A 301 18.90 19.73 -14.60
C ARG A 301 18.32 21.14 -14.47
N ALA A 302 18.10 21.61 -13.24
CA ALA A 302 17.60 22.96 -12.96
C ALA A 302 18.53 24.09 -13.44
N ASN A 303 19.81 23.79 -13.69
CA ASN A 303 20.81 24.75 -14.19
C ASN A 303 21.15 24.55 -15.68
N ALA A 304 20.44 23.66 -16.38
CA ALA A 304 20.68 23.37 -17.80
C ALA A 304 20.27 24.55 -18.70
N GLU A 305 20.95 24.71 -19.84
CA GLU A 305 20.68 25.81 -20.79
C GLU A 305 19.31 25.67 -21.49
N ASP A 306 18.78 24.45 -21.58
CA ASP A 306 17.51 24.08 -22.16
C ASP A 306 16.38 23.93 -21.12
N PHE A 307 16.60 24.36 -19.89
CA PHE A 307 15.58 24.34 -18.83
C PHE A 307 14.38 25.23 -19.21
N ASP A 308 13.22 24.61 -19.38
CA ASP A 308 11.96 25.26 -19.76
C ASP A 308 10.86 25.04 -18.71
N SER A 309 9.63 25.48 -19.02
CA SER A 309 8.51 25.38 -18.08
C SER A 309 8.00 23.95 -17.88
N GLU A 310 8.16 23.07 -18.88
CA GLU A 310 7.74 21.66 -18.77
C GLU A 310 8.71 20.93 -17.84
N GLU A 311 10.00 21.19 -17.99
CA GLU A 311 11.04 20.65 -17.10
C GLU A 311 10.90 21.18 -15.66
N ASP A 312 10.50 22.44 -15.46
CA ASP A 312 10.20 22.99 -14.12
C ASP A 312 9.03 22.25 -13.45
N GLU A 313 7.97 21.92 -14.19
CA GLU A 313 6.82 21.19 -13.66
C GLU A 313 7.21 19.75 -13.26
N LEU A 314 7.95 19.05 -14.12
CA LEU A 314 8.47 17.70 -13.81
C LEU A 314 9.39 17.70 -12.58
N LEU A 315 10.30 18.68 -12.47
CA LEU A 315 11.17 18.77 -11.29
C LEU A 315 10.38 19.04 -10.01
N ARG A 316 9.26 19.79 -10.08
CA ARG A 316 8.40 20.01 -8.91
C ARG A 316 7.72 18.73 -8.45
N GLU A 317 7.18 17.95 -9.38
CA GLU A 317 6.60 16.64 -9.07
C GLU A 317 7.65 15.69 -8.46
N GLU A 318 8.86 15.65 -9.02
CA GLU A 318 9.96 14.87 -8.46
C GLU A 318 10.37 15.37 -7.06
N ASN A 319 10.35 16.69 -6.80
CA ASN A 319 10.61 17.26 -5.49
C ASN A 319 9.56 16.85 -4.46
N GLU A 320 8.28 16.90 -4.81
CA GLU A 320 7.19 16.43 -3.94
C GLU A 320 7.33 14.94 -3.61
N GLN A 321 7.71 14.10 -4.57
CA GLN A 321 7.95 12.67 -4.34
C GLN A 321 9.14 12.42 -3.40
N GLU A 322 10.18 13.25 -3.44
CA GLU A 322 11.34 13.12 -2.56
C GLU A 322 11.07 13.65 -1.16
N ASP A 323 10.26 14.71 -1.04
CA ASP A 323 9.77 15.20 0.25
C ASP A 323 8.96 14.10 0.96
N GLU A 324 8.09 13.38 0.24
CA GLU A 324 7.38 12.20 0.77
C GLU A 324 8.34 11.08 1.22
N ILE A 325 9.40 10.80 0.46
CA ILE A 325 10.43 9.82 0.88
C ILE A 325 11.04 10.23 2.22
N PHE A 326 11.40 11.50 2.39
CA PHE A 326 12.00 11.96 3.64
C PHE A 326 11.03 11.93 4.80
N ASP A 327 9.75 12.24 4.59
CA ASP A 327 8.71 12.07 5.59
C ASP A 327 8.62 10.61 6.07
N GLN A 328 8.59 9.67 5.14
CA GLN A 328 8.53 8.24 5.48
C GLN A 328 9.82 7.73 6.15
N VAL A 329 10.99 8.28 5.80
CA VAL A 329 12.26 8.03 6.51
C VAL A 329 12.19 8.54 7.94
N GLY A 330 11.69 9.76 8.14
CA GLY A 330 11.46 10.35 9.46
C GLY A 330 10.57 9.47 10.33
N ASP A 331 9.43 9.06 9.79
CA ASP A 331 8.46 8.20 10.46
C ASP A 331 9.05 6.83 10.85
N CYS A 332 9.80 6.19 9.93
CA CYS A 332 10.49 4.92 10.23
C CYS A 332 11.47 5.08 11.39
N LEU A 333 12.33 6.10 11.33
CA LEU A 333 13.36 6.34 12.35
C LEU A 333 12.74 6.74 13.69
N GLY A 334 11.73 7.61 13.69
CA GLY A 334 10.97 7.99 14.88
C GLY A 334 10.30 6.79 15.54
N THR A 335 9.66 5.91 14.76
CA THR A 335 9.09 4.66 15.26
C THR A 335 10.15 3.74 15.87
N LEU A 336 11.32 3.60 15.24
CA LEU A 336 12.43 2.79 15.77
C LEU A 336 12.96 3.38 17.08
N VAL A 337 13.18 4.69 17.14
CA VAL A 337 13.61 5.41 18.35
C VAL A 337 12.58 5.24 19.47
N LYS A 338 11.29 5.40 19.20
CA LYS A 338 10.21 5.19 20.16
C LYS A 338 10.14 3.76 20.68
N THR A 339 10.34 2.79 19.79
CA THR A 339 10.24 1.35 20.11
C THR A 339 11.42 0.86 20.93
N PHE A 340 12.65 1.21 20.53
CA PHE A 340 13.88 0.68 21.13
C PHE A 340 14.58 1.64 22.09
N LYS A 341 14.20 2.92 22.09
CA LYS A 341 14.71 3.97 23.00
C LYS A 341 16.23 4.00 22.98
N THR A 342 16.87 3.99 24.15
CA THR A 342 18.33 4.03 24.28
C THR A 342 19.05 2.89 23.57
N TYR A 343 18.39 1.75 23.31
CA TYR A 343 18.99 0.66 22.53
C TYR A 343 19.17 1.01 21.04
N PHE A 344 18.43 1.99 20.52
CA PHE A 344 18.58 2.46 19.14
C PHE A 344 19.79 3.37 18.94
N LEU A 345 20.31 3.96 20.02
CA LEU A 345 21.33 5.00 19.93
C LEU A 345 22.62 4.60 19.18
N PRO A 346 23.13 3.35 19.25
CA PRO A 346 24.26 2.95 18.41
C PRO A 346 23.95 3.01 16.91
N PHE A 347 22.73 2.69 16.50
CA PHE A 347 22.29 2.81 15.11
C PHE A 347 22.12 4.28 14.71
N PHE A 348 21.60 5.11 15.62
CA PHE A 348 21.52 6.56 15.40
C PHE A 348 22.91 7.20 15.25
N ASP A 349 23.91 6.74 16.02
CA ASP A 349 25.31 7.17 15.87
C ASP A 349 25.83 6.89 14.44
N GLU A 350 25.52 5.71 13.88
CA GLU A 350 25.87 5.33 12.51
C GLU A 350 25.15 6.19 11.46
N LEU A 351 23.85 6.45 11.67
CA LEU A 351 23.02 7.27 10.76
C LEU A 351 23.33 8.77 10.82
N SER A 352 23.90 9.27 11.91
CA SER A 352 24.13 10.69 12.13
C SER A 352 24.97 11.34 11.01
N VAL A 353 25.91 10.60 10.41
CA VAL A 353 26.74 11.09 9.28
C VAL A 353 25.91 11.35 8.02
N TYR A 354 24.77 10.66 7.87
CA TYR A 354 23.85 10.81 6.73
C TYR A 354 22.77 11.86 7.01
N LEU A 355 22.34 11.98 8.27
CA LEU A 355 21.30 12.93 8.69
C LEU A 355 21.83 14.35 8.89
N THR A 356 22.97 14.53 9.54
CA THR A 356 23.49 15.89 9.85
C THR A 356 23.74 16.79 8.63
N PRO A 357 24.15 16.29 7.45
CA PRO A 357 24.23 17.12 6.24
C PRO A 357 22.87 17.73 5.81
N MET A 358 21.75 17.11 6.18
CA MET A 358 20.39 17.57 5.85
C MET A 358 19.98 18.83 6.64
N LEU A 359 20.71 19.17 7.71
CA LEU A 359 20.55 20.42 8.46
C LEU A 359 21.15 21.65 7.75
N GLY A 360 21.82 21.45 6.61
CA GLY A 360 22.45 22.52 5.85
C GLY A 360 21.47 23.61 5.39
N LYS A 361 21.97 24.84 5.26
CA LYS A 361 21.17 25.98 4.76
C LYS A 361 20.85 25.87 3.26
N ASP A 362 21.63 25.08 2.54
CA ASP A 362 21.45 24.72 1.13
C ASP A 362 20.43 23.59 0.91
N LYS A 363 19.86 23.03 2.00
CA LYS A 363 18.93 21.89 1.97
C LYS A 363 17.48 22.33 1.85
N THR A 364 16.59 21.41 1.48
CA THR A 364 15.15 21.72 1.45
C THR A 364 14.62 21.98 2.85
N SER A 365 13.45 22.63 2.95
CA SER A 365 12.81 22.79 4.25
C SER A 365 12.39 21.45 4.83
N GLU A 366 12.04 20.49 3.97
CA GLU A 366 11.65 19.15 4.36
C GLU A 366 12.80 18.35 4.96
N GLU A 367 13.95 18.32 4.29
CA GLU A 367 15.16 17.66 4.81
C GLU A 367 15.55 18.17 6.20
N ARG A 368 15.47 19.49 6.41
CA ARG A 368 15.71 20.10 7.71
C ARG A 368 14.64 19.69 8.73
N ARG A 369 13.36 19.77 8.37
CA ARG A 369 12.22 19.42 9.22
C ARG A 369 12.37 17.98 9.73
N VAL A 370 12.49 17.03 8.81
CA VAL A 370 12.63 15.59 9.12
C VAL A 370 13.83 15.33 10.03
N THR A 371 14.98 15.93 9.75
CA THR A 371 16.17 15.72 10.58
C THR A 371 16.00 16.25 12.00
N ILE A 372 15.32 17.38 12.14
CA ILE A 372 14.98 17.95 13.44
C ILE A 372 13.95 17.07 14.16
N CYS A 373 12.91 16.57 13.46
CA CYS A 373 11.92 15.64 14.02
C CYS A 373 12.58 14.38 14.59
N ILE A 374 13.49 13.76 13.83
CA ILE A 374 14.20 12.56 14.29
C ILE A 374 15.00 12.85 15.57
N PHE A 375 15.65 14.02 15.64
CA PHE A 375 16.36 14.42 16.86
C PHE A 375 15.41 14.69 18.03
N ASP A 376 14.24 15.28 17.78
CA ASP A 376 13.20 15.47 18.79
C ASP A 376 12.75 14.11 19.37
N ASP A 377 12.48 13.11 18.52
CA ASP A 377 12.18 11.75 18.97
C ASP A 377 13.31 11.16 19.83
N VAL A 378 14.58 11.38 19.45
CA VAL A 378 15.75 10.94 20.22
C VAL A 378 15.78 11.64 21.58
N ALA A 379 15.55 12.96 21.62
CA ALA A 379 15.50 13.73 22.87
C ALA A 379 14.35 13.28 23.77
N GLU A 380 13.14 13.10 23.23
CA GLU A 380 11.94 12.69 23.96
C GLU A 380 12.10 11.28 24.55
N HIS A 381 12.54 10.33 23.72
CA HIS A 381 12.50 8.91 24.06
C HIS A 381 13.81 8.38 24.67
N CYS A 382 14.96 9.03 24.46
CA CYS A 382 16.24 8.66 25.05
C CYS A 382 16.69 9.56 26.22
N ARG A 383 16.09 10.74 26.39
CA ARG A 383 16.27 11.66 27.54
C ARG A 383 17.74 11.98 27.82
N GLU A 384 18.25 11.65 29.02
CA GLU A 384 19.62 11.96 29.44
C GLU A 384 20.68 11.41 28.48
N ALA A 385 20.41 10.27 27.83
CA ALA A 385 21.34 9.70 26.85
C ALA A 385 21.43 10.52 25.55
N ALA A 386 20.43 11.35 25.25
CA ALA A 386 20.42 12.21 24.07
C ALA A 386 21.32 13.45 24.23
N VAL A 387 21.74 13.80 25.45
CA VAL A 387 22.55 15.00 25.75
C VAL A 387 23.81 15.07 24.87
N ARG A 388 24.41 13.91 24.53
CA ARG A 388 25.61 13.81 23.70
C ARG A 388 25.44 14.34 22.27
N TYR A 389 24.22 14.55 21.79
CA TYR A 389 23.92 15.05 20.45
C TYR A 389 23.57 16.54 20.43
N TYR A 390 23.29 17.17 21.57
CA TYR A 390 22.83 18.55 21.61
C TYR A 390 23.83 19.52 20.97
N ASP A 391 25.13 19.32 21.13
CA ASP A 391 26.16 20.17 20.51
C ASP A 391 26.03 20.20 18.97
N THR A 392 25.51 19.13 18.37
CA THR A 392 25.31 18.99 16.92
C THR A 392 23.98 19.60 16.47
N TYR A 393 22.87 19.32 17.17
CA TYR A 393 21.52 19.65 16.70
C TYR A 393 20.98 20.97 17.26
N LEU A 394 21.41 21.40 18.46
CA LEU A 394 20.91 22.59 19.13
C LEU A 394 21.09 23.88 18.32
N PRO A 395 22.22 24.12 17.60
CA PRO A 395 22.35 25.30 16.75
C PRO A 395 21.27 25.35 15.66
N SER A 396 21.02 24.23 14.99
CA SER A 396 20.00 24.13 13.93
C SER A 396 18.58 24.28 14.47
N LEU A 397 18.29 23.74 15.66
CA LEU A 397 17.00 23.95 16.36
C LEU A 397 16.73 25.44 16.64
N LEU A 398 17.74 26.17 17.14
CA LEU A 398 17.61 27.59 17.42
C LEU A 398 17.40 28.41 16.13
N GLU A 399 18.04 28.02 15.03
CA GLU A 399 17.80 28.62 13.71
C GLU A 399 16.40 28.29 13.18
N ALA A 400 15.93 27.04 13.36
CA ALA A 400 14.62 26.57 12.91
C ALA A 400 13.47 27.36 13.56
N CYS A 401 13.60 27.76 14.82
CA CYS A 401 12.64 28.64 15.52
C CYS A 401 12.37 29.97 14.77
N ALA A 402 13.34 30.45 13.98
CA ALA A 402 13.26 31.68 13.20
C ALA A 402 13.02 31.44 11.69
N SER A 403 12.80 30.18 11.27
CA SER A 403 12.56 29.82 9.87
C SER A 403 11.35 30.55 9.29
N GLU A 404 11.33 30.82 7.98
CA GLU A 404 10.14 31.34 7.29
C GLU A 404 9.10 30.24 7.05
N ASN A 405 9.54 28.98 6.94
CA ASN A 405 8.66 27.83 6.79
C ASN A 405 7.99 27.49 8.14
N PRO A 406 6.64 27.44 8.22
CA PRO A 406 5.91 27.17 9.46
C PRO A 406 6.13 25.77 10.00
N ASP A 407 6.29 24.77 9.15
CA ASP A 407 6.44 23.38 9.55
C ASP A 407 7.82 23.18 10.19
N VAL A 408 8.87 23.80 9.65
CA VAL A 408 10.21 23.83 10.26
C VAL A 408 10.21 24.58 11.60
N ARG A 409 9.34 25.57 11.80
CA ARG A 409 9.20 26.27 13.10
C ARG A 409 8.40 25.49 14.13
N GLN A 410 7.51 24.59 13.68
CA GLN A 410 6.57 23.87 14.53
C GLN A 410 7.27 22.73 15.30
N VAL A 411 8.18 22.05 14.61
CA VAL A 411 9.11 21.06 15.19
C VAL A 411 10.15 21.80 16.02
#